data_AF-A0A6L6WSN4-F1
#
_entry.id   AF-A0A6L6WSN4-F1
#
_cell.length_a   1.000
_cell.length_b   1.000
_cell.length_c   1.000
_cell.angle_alpha   90.00
_cell.angle_beta   90.00
_cell.angle_gamma   90.00
#
_symmetry.space_group_name_H-M   'P 1'
#
loop_
_entity.id
_entity.type
_entity.pdbx_description
1 polymer ?
#
loop_
_entity_poly.entity_id
_entity_poly.type
_entity_poly.pdbx_seq_one_letter_code
_entity_poly.pdbx_strand_id
1 'polypeptide(L)'
;MVASRVLGEDVRSMVRKGARERMCFGFCLDKQNDPLLMVEPGKKPEALRAPLKNEGGGPPMIWGTYVVRSEQMEMICEKVSAKTITGLKKFLRKNQPKVNVLFYDKGGNLLDSLKPEKSDGVVIDDKVSDLAPPGESGKSAQELVKRLKRIHPRIALAPGPLEMKLKRALARSVKLVNDGKLQEAETLITMIEMALAKIGKTIENDKRTQARAQQSRDRMSLGAGVKRAQALRANVARTPGSTRSKLDRAVHKAAQLLKSRDMNGANKMMDRIEKALATIN
;
A
#
# COMPACT_ATOMS: atom_id res chain seq x y z
N MET A 1 34.71 -20.98 -6.30
CA MET A 1 34.14 -20.06 -5.28
C MET A 1 33.83 -20.87 -4.04
N VAL A 2 33.99 -20.30 -2.85
CA VAL A 2 33.94 -21.03 -1.58
C VAL A 2 32.60 -20.78 -0.88
N ALA A 3 31.95 -21.86 -0.43
CA ALA A 3 30.75 -21.79 0.36
C ALA A 3 30.98 -20.95 1.63
N SER A 4 30.12 -19.96 1.87
CA SER A 4 30.24 -19.05 3.02
C SER A 4 29.21 -19.41 4.07
N ARG A 5 29.65 -19.59 5.32
CA ARG A 5 28.76 -19.73 6.48
C ARG A 5 28.05 -18.41 6.75
N VAL A 6 26.75 -18.46 7.01
CA VAL A 6 25.92 -17.30 7.36
C VAL A 6 25.69 -17.34 8.86
N LEU A 7 26.33 -16.42 9.58
CA LEU A 7 26.05 -16.20 11.00
C LEU A 7 24.77 -15.37 11.16
N GLY A 8 24.27 -15.30 12.39
CA GLY A 8 23.01 -14.59 12.67
C GLY A 8 23.04 -13.12 12.25
N GLU A 9 24.15 -12.43 12.49
CA GLU A 9 24.37 -11.04 12.08
C GLU A 9 24.45 -10.85 10.55
N ASP A 10 24.86 -11.90 9.82
CA ASP A 10 25.05 -11.87 8.36
C ASP A 10 23.77 -12.09 7.56
N VAL A 11 22.64 -12.40 8.21
CA VAL A 11 21.37 -12.66 7.51
C VAL A 11 20.94 -11.46 6.66
N ARG A 12 21.21 -10.24 7.09
CA ARG A 12 20.93 -9.03 6.27
C ARG A 12 21.85 -8.94 5.05
N SER A 13 23.11 -9.35 5.18
CA SER A 13 24.06 -9.43 4.07
C SER A 13 23.63 -10.50 3.06
N MET A 14 23.18 -11.66 3.55
CA MET A 14 22.62 -12.73 2.74
C MET A 14 21.43 -12.26 1.89
N VAL A 15 20.50 -11.49 2.48
CA VAL A 15 19.36 -10.87 1.76
C VAL A 15 19.84 -9.92 0.68
N ARG A 16 20.83 -9.05 0.97
CA ARG A 16 21.41 -8.13 -0.03
C ARG A 16 22.07 -8.87 -1.20
N LYS A 17 22.74 -10.00 -0.94
CA LYS A 17 23.33 -10.86 -1.99
C LYS A 17 22.24 -11.48 -2.86
N GLY A 18 21.19 -12.03 -2.26
CA GLY A 18 20.05 -12.61 -2.99
C GLY A 18 19.24 -11.61 -3.82
N ALA A 19 19.34 -10.31 -3.53
CA ALA A 19 18.73 -9.25 -4.34
C ALA A 19 19.53 -8.92 -5.61
N ARG A 20 20.82 -9.26 -5.65
CA ARG A 20 21.69 -9.02 -6.82
C ARG A 20 21.67 -10.20 -7.78
N GLU A 21 21.73 -11.41 -7.23
CA GLU A 21 21.79 -12.64 -8.02
C GLU A 21 21.12 -13.81 -7.30
N ARG A 22 20.83 -14.88 -8.06
CA ARG A 22 20.32 -16.12 -7.48
C ARG A 22 21.44 -16.83 -6.74
N MET A 23 21.15 -17.22 -5.50
CA MET A 23 22.09 -17.86 -4.60
C MET A 23 21.65 -19.28 -4.29
N CYS A 24 22.60 -20.17 -4.04
CA CYS A 24 22.38 -21.47 -3.43
C CYS A 24 22.43 -21.33 -1.91
N PHE A 25 21.61 -22.12 -1.21
CA PHE A 25 21.67 -22.28 0.23
C PHE A 25 21.62 -23.75 0.63
N GLY A 26 22.24 -24.04 1.76
CA GLY A 26 22.21 -25.33 2.43
C GLY A 26 22.02 -25.10 3.92
N PHE A 27 21.14 -25.87 4.54
CA PHE A 27 20.82 -25.73 5.95
C PHE A 27 20.70 -27.08 6.65
N CYS A 28 21.26 -27.15 7.87
CA CYS A 28 21.06 -28.26 8.78
C CYS A 28 21.18 -27.80 10.23
N LEU A 29 20.76 -28.67 11.14
CA LEU A 29 21.08 -28.55 12.55
C LEU A 29 22.27 -29.46 12.84
N ASP A 30 23.23 -28.98 13.61
CA ASP A 30 24.34 -29.82 14.07
C ASP A 30 23.90 -30.78 15.20
N LYS A 31 24.86 -31.49 15.81
CA LYS A 31 24.60 -32.42 16.91
C LYS A 31 24.05 -31.75 18.18
N GLN A 32 24.30 -30.44 18.36
CA GLN A 32 23.84 -29.63 19.48
C GLN A 32 22.51 -28.90 19.18
N ASN A 33 21.91 -29.17 18.01
CA ASN A 33 20.77 -28.44 17.45
C ASN A 33 21.08 -26.97 17.08
N ASP A 34 22.34 -26.63 16.89
CA ASP A 34 22.71 -25.29 16.43
C ASP A 34 22.53 -25.15 14.91
N PRO A 35 22.01 -23.99 14.46
CA PRO A 35 21.71 -23.76 13.06
C PRO A 35 22.98 -23.52 12.24
N LEU A 36 23.18 -24.35 11.23
CA LEU A 36 24.23 -24.21 10.24
C LEU A 36 23.62 -23.83 8.89
N LEU A 37 23.81 -22.57 8.48
CA LEU A 37 23.41 -22.07 7.16
C LEU A 37 24.64 -21.74 6.34
N MET A 38 24.71 -22.26 5.12
CA MET A 38 25.74 -21.91 4.14
C MET A 38 25.12 -21.42 2.86
N VAL A 39 25.78 -20.45 2.20
CA VAL A 39 25.35 -19.89 0.93
C VAL A 39 26.51 -19.76 -0.04
N GLU A 40 26.22 -19.89 -1.33
CA GLU A 40 27.18 -19.63 -2.41
C GLU A 40 26.45 -19.13 -3.67
N PRO A 41 27.09 -18.32 -4.53
CA PRO A 41 26.53 -17.99 -5.83
C PRO A 41 26.46 -19.21 -6.74
N GLY A 42 25.36 -19.37 -7.50
CA GLY A 42 25.26 -20.42 -8.52
C GLY A 42 23.91 -21.12 -8.60
N LYS A 43 23.91 -22.28 -9.26
CA LYS A 43 22.69 -23.07 -9.55
C LYS A 43 22.74 -24.52 -9.04
N LYS A 44 23.84 -24.94 -8.39
CA LYS A 44 24.05 -26.33 -7.93
C LYS A 44 24.00 -26.41 -6.40
N PRO A 45 22.82 -26.33 -5.77
CA PRO A 45 22.72 -26.28 -4.31
C PRO A 45 23.16 -27.58 -3.62
N GLU A 46 23.15 -28.71 -4.32
CA GLU A 46 23.69 -29.97 -3.81
C GLU A 46 25.20 -29.88 -3.46
N ALA A 47 25.95 -28.99 -4.12
CA ALA A 47 27.37 -28.79 -3.84
C ALA A 47 27.64 -28.33 -2.40
N LEU A 48 26.66 -27.70 -1.73
CA LEU A 48 26.75 -27.27 -0.33
C LEU A 48 26.71 -28.43 0.68
N ARG A 49 26.41 -29.65 0.24
CA ARG A 49 26.36 -30.83 1.14
C ARG A 49 27.72 -31.16 1.77
N ALA A 50 28.81 -31.11 1.00
CA ALA A 50 30.14 -31.39 1.51
C ALA A 50 30.64 -30.29 2.48
N PRO A 51 30.53 -28.99 2.14
CA PRO A 51 30.80 -27.90 3.08
C PRO A 51 30.02 -28.00 4.39
N LEU A 52 28.71 -28.28 4.34
CA LEU A 52 27.89 -28.43 5.55
C LEU A 52 28.40 -29.55 6.46
N LYS A 53 28.78 -30.70 5.90
CA LYS A 53 29.34 -31.82 6.67
C LYS A 53 30.69 -31.46 7.31
N ASN A 54 31.56 -30.76 6.58
CA ASN A 54 32.86 -30.34 7.09
C ASN A 54 32.72 -29.39 8.28
N GLU A 55 31.68 -28.56 8.27
CA GLU A 55 31.32 -27.64 9.36
C GLU A 55 30.52 -28.31 10.50
N GLY A 56 30.42 -29.64 10.52
CA GLY A 56 29.76 -30.40 11.60
C GLY A 56 28.26 -30.64 11.40
N GLY A 57 27.72 -30.29 10.23
CA GLY A 57 26.33 -30.51 9.85
C GLY A 57 25.95 -31.98 9.68
N GLY A 58 24.78 -32.37 10.23
CA GLY A 58 24.26 -33.74 10.16
C GLY A 58 22.89 -33.81 9.47
N PRO A 59 22.45 -35.02 9.04
CA PRO A 59 21.08 -35.25 8.60
C PRO A 59 20.07 -35.00 9.74
N PRO A 60 18.86 -34.47 9.47
CA PRO A 60 18.35 -34.08 8.15
C PRO A 60 18.90 -32.73 7.66
N MET A 61 19.26 -32.68 6.37
CA MET A 61 19.75 -31.49 5.68
C MET A 61 18.80 -31.10 4.55
N ILE A 62 18.66 -29.80 4.30
CA ILE A 62 17.95 -29.24 3.14
C ILE A 62 18.90 -28.37 2.33
N TRP A 63 18.65 -28.27 1.04
CA TRP A 63 19.35 -27.37 0.15
C TRP A 63 18.41 -26.88 -0.94
N GLY A 64 18.77 -25.76 -1.54
CA GLY A 64 17.93 -25.11 -2.51
C GLY A 64 18.53 -23.82 -3.03
N THR A 65 17.72 -23.05 -3.75
CA THR A 65 18.11 -21.72 -4.22
C THR A 65 17.25 -20.65 -3.59
N TYR A 66 17.79 -19.45 -3.44
CA TYR A 66 17.01 -18.29 -3.05
C TYR A 66 17.30 -17.08 -3.92
N VAL A 67 16.29 -16.23 -4.05
CA VAL A 67 16.36 -14.93 -4.72
C VAL A 67 15.50 -13.94 -3.94
N VAL A 68 15.89 -12.66 -3.93
CA VAL A 68 15.13 -11.59 -3.30
C VAL A 68 14.58 -10.66 -4.37
N ARG A 69 13.25 -10.53 -4.43
CA ARG A 69 12.53 -9.64 -5.35
C ARG A 69 11.49 -8.86 -4.56
N SER A 70 11.39 -7.55 -4.78
CA SER A 70 10.30 -6.72 -4.25
C SER A 70 10.00 -6.94 -2.75
N GLU A 71 11.05 -6.92 -1.91
CA GLU A 71 10.97 -7.17 -0.46
C GLU A 71 10.51 -8.59 -0.03
N GLN A 72 10.60 -9.56 -0.95
CA GLN A 72 10.32 -10.97 -0.72
C GLN A 72 11.54 -11.82 -1.07
N MET A 73 11.95 -12.68 -0.15
CA MET A 73 12.96 -13.72 -0.35
C MET A 73 12.25 -15.04 -0.66
N GLU A 74 12.33 -15.47 -1.90
CA GLU A 74 11.81 -16.77 -2.35
C GLU A 74 12.91 -17.81 -2.17
N MET A 75 12.68 -18.82 -1.33
CA MET A 75 13.58 -19.94 -1.08
C MET A 75 12.97 -21.23 -1.62
N ILE A 76 13.51 -21.75 -2.72
CA ILE A 76 13.06 -23.00 -3.35
C ILE A 76 13.88 -24.15 -2.78
N CYS A 77 13.23 -25.04 -2.03
CA CYS A 77 13.83 -26.22 -1.41
C CYS A 77 13.74 -27.41 -2.37
N GLU A 78 14.89 -27.95 -2.78
CA GLU A 78 14.93 -29.14 -3.64
C GLU A 78 14.73 -30.43 -2.84
N LYS A 79 15.22 -30.45 -1.61
CA LYS A 79 14.98 -31.52 -0.64
C LYS A 79 14.23 -30.96 0.55
N VAL A 80 13.05 -31.52 0.82
CA VAL A 80 12.13 -31.03 1.85
C VAL A 80 12.26 -31.86 3.12
N SER A 81 12.42 -31.19 4.25
CA SER A 81 12.32 -31.79 5.58
C SER A 81 11.63 -30.79 6.49
N ALA A 82 10.42 -31.11 6.94
CA ALA A 82 9.60 -30.21 7.76
C ALA A 82 10.32 -29.74 9.04
N LYS A 83 11.03 -30.66 9.72
CA LYS A 83 11.86 -30.36 10.91
C LYS A 83 12.94 -29.32 10.59
N THR A 84 13.60 -29.49 9.45
CA THR A 84 14.73 -28.67 9.03
C THR A 84 14.28 -27.30 8.51
N ILE A 85 13.15 -27.24 7.79
CA ILE A 85 12.50 -25.98 7.38
C ILE A 85 12.05 -25.19 8.61
N THR A 86 11.49 -25.85 9.62
CA THR A 86 11.13 -25.19 10.89
C THR A 86 12.37 -24.61 11.57
N GLY A 87 13.48 -25.34 11.57
CA GLY A 87 14.77 -24.85 12.06
C GLY A 87 15.28 -23.63 11.30
N LEU A 88 15.26 -23.68 9.97
CA LEU A 88 15.66 -22.57 9.10
C LEU A 88 14.78 -21.33 9.34
N LYS A 89 13.46 -21.51 9.44
CA LYS A 89 12.52 -20.45 9.78
C LYS A 89 12.80 -19.84 11.15
N LYS A 90 13.08 -20.66 12.17
CA LYS A 90 13.44 -20.16 13.52
C LYS A 90 14.75 -19.36 13.48
N PHE A 91 15.76 -19.85 12.77
CA PHE A 91 17.03 -19.15 12.58
C PHE A 91 16.82 -17.79 11.88
N LEU A 92 16.10 -17.76 10.76
CA LEU A 92 15.82 -16.52 10.05
C LEU A 92 14.98 -15.56 10.92
N ARG A 93 13.94 -16.05 11.62
CA ARG A 93 13.13 -15.22 12.51
C ARG A 93 13.97 -14.55 13.59
N LYS A 94 14.83 -15.31 14.28
CA LYS A 94 15.73 -14.80 15.34
C LYS A 94 16.62 -13.66 14.82
N ASN A 95 17.01 -13.71 13.55
CA ASN A 95 17.97 -12.81 12.93
C ASN A 95 17.35 -11.70 12.07
N GLN A 96 16.01 -11.58 12.05
CA GLN A 96 15.25 -10.49 11.44
C GLN A 96 15.71 -10.10 10.02
N PRO A 97 15.35 -10.88 8.98
CA PRO A 97 15.75 -10.63 7.60
C PRO A 97 15.15 -9.34 7.00
N LYS A 98 14.18 -8.71 7.67
CA LYS A 98 13.43 -7.51 7.22
C LYS A 98 12.68 -7.64 5.89
N VAL A 99 12.64 -8.82 5.31
CA VAL A 99 11.89 -9.18 4.09
C VAL A 99 10.94 -10.34 4.40
N ASN A 100 9.89 -10.50 3.60
CA ASN A 100 9.04 -11.68 3.66
C ASN A 100 9.79 -12.88 3.10
N VAL A 101 9.85 -14.00 3.80
CA VAL A 101 10.50 -15.22 3.32
C VAL A 101 9.44 -16.24 2.97
N LEU A 102 9.48 -16.74 1.75
CA LEU A 102 8.55 -17.75 1.24
C LEU A 102 9.35 -19.02 0.94
N PHE A 103 8.96 -20.14 1.54
CA PHE A 103 9.59 -21.44 1.29
C PHE A 103 8.74 -22.22 0.31
N TYR A 104 9.30 -22.56 -0.84
CA TYR A 104 8.65 -23.37 -1.87
C TYR A 104 9.31 -24.74 -1.99
N ASP A 105 8.57 -25.74 -2.46
CA ASP A 105 9.16 -26.96 -2.99
C ASP A 105 9.56 -26.81 -4.46
N LYS A 106 10.14 -27.86 -5.06
CA LYS A 106 10.49 -27.89 -6.48
C LYS A 106 9.26 -27.81 -7.42
N GLY A 107 8.08 -28.19 -6.93
CA GLY A 107 6.81 -28.11 -7.66
C GLY A 107 6.15 -26.73 -7.62
N GLY A 108 6.71 -25.78 -6.88
CA GLY A 108 6.13 -24.44 -6.70
C GLY A 108 5.06 -24.38 -5.60
N ASN A 109 4.89 -25.43 -4.80
CA ASN A 109 3.97 -25.41 -3.66
C ASN A 109 4.61 -24.65 -2.51
N LEU A 110 3.82 -23.78 -1.86
CA LEU A 110 4.25 -23.06 -0.66
C LEU A 110 4.31 -24.03 0.53
N LEU A 111 5.50 -24.27 1.07
CA LEU A 111 5.76 -25.13 2.21
C LEU A 111 5.56 -24.38 3.54
N ASP A 112 6.10 -23.16 3.62
CA ASP A 112 5.97 -22.31 4.79
C ASP A 112 6.24 -20.84 4.38
N SER A 113 5.90 -19.90 5.26
CA SER A 113 6.28 -18.50 5.14
C SER A 113 6.75 -17.93 6.48
N LEU A 114 7.69 -17.00 6.39
CA LEU A 114 8.11 -16.14 7.49
C LEU A 114 7.89 -14.71 7.05
N LYS A 115 6.79 -14.13 7.52
CA LYS A 115 6.64 -12.68 7.48
C LYS A 115 7.75 -12.08 8.34
N PRO A 116 8.38 -10.96 7.92
CA PRO A 116 9.31 -10.28 8.79
C PRO A 116 8.56 -10.00 10.10
N GLU A 117 9.22 -10.19 11.24
CA GLU A 117 8.70 -9.64 12.47
C GLU A 117 8.60 -8.14 12.24
N LYS A 118 7.38 -7.72 11.88
CA LYS A 118 7.00 -6.33 11.83
C LYS A 118 7.35 -5.83 13.22
N SER A 119 8.15 -4.77 13.31
CA SER A 119 8.15 -3.93 14.51
C SER A 119 6.68 -3.79 14.94
N ASP A 120 6.30 -4.43 16.05
CA ASP A 120 4.93 -4.56 16.60
C ASP A 120 3.94 -3.59 15.97
N GLY A 121 3.23 -4.00 14.92
CA GLY A 121 2.51 -3.03 14.10
C GLY A 121 1.62 -3.60 13.02
N VAL A 122 0.90 -4.68 13.33
CA VAL A 122 -0.47 -4.91 12.84
C VAL A 122 -1.21 -5.58 13.99
N VAL A 123 -1.98 -4.79 14.74
CA VAL A 123 -3.10 -5.34 15.52
C VAL A 123 -4.24 -5.51 14.53
N ILE A 124 -4.68 -6.75 14.40
CA ILE A 124 -5.98 -7.16 13.87
C ILE A 124 -7.04 -6.46 14.75
N ASP A 125 -8.14 -6.01 14.13
CA ASP A 125 -9.25 -5.25 14.72
C ASP A 125 -9.73 -5.71 16.13
N ASP A 126 -9.46 -6.96 16.50
CA ASP A 126 -9.94 -7.61 17.73
C ASP A 126 -9.36 -7.10 19.06
N LYS A 127 -8.11 -6.62 19.14
CA LYS A 127 -7.50 -6.33 20.47
C LYS A 127 -7.92 -5.01 21.12
N VAL A 128 -8.63 -4.12 20.42
CA VAL A 128 -9.14 -2.86 21.02
C VAL A 128 -10.55 -3.05 21.59
N SER A 129 -11.34 -3.91 20.95
CA SER A 129 -12.69 -4.29 21.40
C SER A 129 -12.63 -5.12 22.69
N ASP A 130 -11.64 -6.01 22.81
CA ASP A 130 -11.43 -6.91 23.97
C ASP A 130 -10.71 -6.26 25.17
N LEU A 131 -10.46 -4.95 25.14
CA LEU A 131 -9.97 -4.24 26.32
C LEU A 131 -11.09 -4.17 27.36
N ALA A 132 -11.09 -5.16 28.26
CA ALA A 132 -11.77 -5.09 29.54
C ALA A 132 -11.16 -3.94 30.37
N PRO A 133 -11.97 -3.12 31.06
CA PRO A 133 -11.44 -2.14 31.98
C PRO A 133 -10.61 -2.90 33.03
N PRO A 134 -9.34 -2.54 33.24
CA PRO A 134 -8.53 -3.22 34.23
C PRO A 134 -9.19 -3.05 35.60
N GLY A 135 -9.39 -4.18 36.29
CA GLY A 135 -9.81 -4.18 37.69
C GLY A 135 -8.87 -3.29 38.49
N GLU A 136 -9.46 -2.37 39.25
CA GLU A 136 -8.80 -1.59 40.31
C GLU A 136 -7.49 -0.86 39.97
N SER A 137 -7.27 -0.47 38.71
CA SER A 137 -6.27 0.55 38.37
C SER A 137 -6.97 1.86 38.00
N GLY A 138 -6.50 2.94 38.61
CA GLY A 138 -7.23 4.19 38.84
C GLY A 138 -7.87 4.86 37.62
N LYS A 139 -8.79 5.79 37.92
CA LYS A 139 -9.62 6.56 36.97
C LYS A 139 -8.89 7.00 35.68
N SER A 140 -7.59 7.31 35.76
CA SER A 140 -6.73 7.68 34.64
C SER A 140 -6.55 6.59 33.57
N ALA A 141 -6.36 5.32 33.95
CA ALA A 141 -6.23 4.23 32.99
C ALA A 141 -7.54 4.00 32.21
N GLN A 142 -8.68 4.13 32.89
CA GLN A 142 -10.00 4.01 32.26
C GLN A 142 -10.29 5.14 31.26
N GLU A 143 -9.83 6.36 31.55
CA GLU A 143 -9.95 7.50 30.64
C GLU A 143 -9.12 7.31 29.36
N LEU A 144 -7.90 6.76 29.47
CA LEU A 144 -7.06 6.46 28.31
C LEU A 144 -7.68 5.36 27.44
N VAL A 145 -8.27 4.32 28.03
CA VAL A 145 -8.99 3.27 27.28
C VAL A 145 -10.21 3.86 26.54
N LYS A 146 -10.97 4.75 27.18
CA LYS A 146 -12.10 5.45 26.52
C LYS A 146 -11.62 6.29 25.33
N ARG A 147 -10.49 7.00 25.45
CA ARG A 147 -9.90 7.77 24.35
C ARG A 147 -9.45 6.86 23.20
N LEU A 148 -8.77 5.75 23.51
CA LEU A 148 -8.33 4.77 22.50
C LEU A 148 -9.51 4.19 21.70
N LYS A 149 -10.61 3.83 22.36
CA LYS A 149 -11.84 3.33 21.70
C LYS A 149 -12.48 4.37 20.76
N ARG A 150 -12.41 5.67 21.10
CA ARG A 150 -12.90 6.76 20.23
C ARG A 150 -12.00 7.01 19.02
N ILE A 151 -10.70 6.85 19.18
CA ILE A 151 -9.69 7.09 18.14
C ILE A 151 -9.67 5.96 17.12
N HIS A 152 -9.83 4.71 17.56
CA HIS A 152 -9.74 3.49 16.74
C HIS A 152 -10.48 3.58 15.39
N PRO A 153 -11.80 3.86 15.33
CA PRO A 153 -12.52 3.92 14.05
C PRO A 153 -12.05 5.08 13.15
N ARG A 154 -11.49 6.15 13.72
CA ARG A 154 -11.04 7.33 12.96
C ARG A 154 -9.71 7.11 12.26
N ILE A 155 -8.90 6.15 12.72
CA ILE A 155 -7.62 5.80 12.09
C ILE A 155 -7.84 5.20 10.71
N ALA A 156 -8.92 4.45 10.50
CA ALA A 156 -9.27 3.87 9.20
C ALA A 156 -9.54 4.93 8.11
N LEU A 157 -9.78 6.19 8.50
CA LEU A 157 -9.97 7.32 7.57
C LEU A 157 -8.64 7.95 7.10
N ALA A 158 -7.50 7.50 7.64
CA ALA A 158 -6.20 8.01 7.26
C ALA A 158 -5.70 7.38 5.94
N PRO A 159 -4.87 8.08 5.15
CA PRO A 159 -4.28 7.52 3.93
C PRO A 159 -3.21 6.46 4.24
N GLY A 160 -3.18 5.38 3.46
CA GLY A 160 -2.49 4.10 3.74
C GLY A 160 -1.16 4.13 4.53
N PRO A 161 -0.10 4.86 4.11
CA PRO A 161 1.16 4.88 4.86
C PRO A 161 1.02 5.51 6.25
N LEU A 162 0.12 6.47 6.40
CA LEU A 162 -0.15 7.16 7.66
C LEU A 162 -1.13 6.35 8.53
N GLU A 163 -2.13 5.71 7.92
CA GLU A 163 -3.00 4.72 8.57
C GLU A 163 -2.18 3.63 9.27
N MET A 164 -1.21 3.03 8.58
CA MET A 164 -0.34 2.00 9.17
C MET A 164 0.48 2.52 10.35
N LYS A 165 0.99 3.76 10.27
CA LYS A 165 1.72 4.40 11.38
C LYS A 165 0.81 4.67 12.58
N LEU A 166 -0.41 5.13 12.35
CA LEU A 166 -1.39 5.40 13.39
C LEU A 166 -1.89 4.10 14.04
N LYS A 167 -2.16 3.04 13.26
CA LYS A 167 -2.49 1.71 13.80
C LYS A 167 -1.37 1.16 14.69
N ARG A 168 -0.11 1.38 14.31
CA ARG A 168 1.06 1.01 15.10
C ARG A 168 1.17 1.82 16.39
N ALA A 169 0.95 3.13 16.32
CA ALA A 169 0.96 3.99 17.49
C ALA A 169 -0.16 3.61 18.47
N LEU A 170 -1.36 3.32 17.95
CA LEU A 170 -2.51 2.85 18.75
C LEU A 170 -2.18 1.55 19.49
N ALA A 171 -1.61 0.56 18.78
CA ALA A 171 -1.20 -0.71 19.39
C ALA A 171 -0.17 -0.53 20.51
N ARG A 172 0.78 0.41 20.34
CA ARG A 172 1.75 0.74 21.38
C ARG A 172 1.09 1.43 22.58
N SER A 173 0.16 2.35 22.36
CA SER A 173 -0.60 2.97 23.45
C SER A 173 -1.38 1.94 24.26
N VAL A 174 -1.99 0.94 23.62
CA VAL A 174 -2.68 -0.16 24.31
C VAL A 174 -1.72 -0.95 25.20
N LYS A 175 -0.52 -1.30 24.69
CA LYS A 175 0.50 -1.99 25.51
C LYS A 175 0.93 -1.13 26.70
N LEU A 176 1.21 0.15 26.50
CA LEU A 176 1.61 1.06 27.56
C LEU A 176 0.55 1.23 28.66
N VAL A 177 -0.74 1.24 28.28
CA VAL A 177 -1.83 1.24 29.26
C VAL A 177 -1.86 -0.07 30.06
N ASN A 178 -1.71 -1.20 29.39
CA ASN A 178 -1.69 -2.52 30.05
C ASN A 178 -0.45 -2.72 30.95
N ASP A 179 0.69 -2.13 30.57
CA ASP A 179 1.95 -2.18 31.31
C ASP A 179 1.99 -1.14 32.46
N GLY A 180 0.90 -0.38 32.70
CA GLY A 180 0.83 0.64 33.76
C GLY A 180 1.60 1.94 33.48
N LYS A 181 2.16 2.10 32.26
CA LYS A 181 2.93 3.27 31.83
C LYS A 181 2.01 4.39 31.31
N LEU A 182 1.20 4.94 32.20
CA LEU A 182 0.09 5.83 31.84
C LEU A 182 0.55 7.16 31.20
N GLN A 183 1.66 7.76 31.66
CA GLN A 183 2.18 9.01 31.09
C GLN A 183 2.69 8.85 29.64
N GLU A 184 3.39 7.74 29.36
CA GLU A 184 3.86 7.42 28.01
C GLU A 184 2.67 7.13 27.08
N ALA A 185 1.66 6.40 27.59
CA ALA A 185 0.43 6.13 26.87
C ALA A 185 -0.32 7.41 26.51
N GLU A 186 -0.48 8.33 27.46
CA GLU A 186 -1.17 9.61 27.29
C GLU A 186 -0.50 10.50 26.24
N THR A 187 0.83 10.60 26.28
CA THR A 187 1.62 11.34 25.30
C THR A 187 1.38 10.79 23.90
N LEU A 188 1.45 9.46 23.76
CA LEU A 188 1.28 8.80 22.46
C LEU A 188 -0.15 8.92 21.94
N ILE A 189 -1.17 8.82 22.82
CA ILE A 189 -2.58 9.04 22.47
C ILE A 189 -2.80 10.47 21.96
N THR A 190 -2.21 11.46 22.62
CA THR A 190 -2.32 12.88 22.23
C THR A 190 -1.70 13.13 20.85
N MET A 191 -0.55 12.53 20.56
CA MET A 191 0.07 12.62 19.23
C MET A 191 -0.81 12.00 18.13
N ILE A 192 -1.49 10.90 18.42
CA ILE A 192 -2.42 10.26 17.49
C ILE A 192 -3.62 11.18 17.21
N GLU A 193 -4.19 11.80 18.24
CA GLU A 193 -5.30 12.76 18.12
C GLU A 193 -4.91 13.99 17.26
N MET A 194 -3.72 14.56 17.50
CA MET A 194 -3.21 15.68 16.71
C MET A 194 -3.00 15.33 15.24
N ALA A 195 -2.47 14.14 14.96
CA ALA A 195 -2.29 13.65 13.60
C ALA A 195 -3.63 13.49 12.87
N LEU A 196 -4.64 12.91 13.53
CA LEU A 196 -5.99 12.78 12.99
C LEU A 196 -6.66 14.14 12.74
N ALA A 197 -6.48 15.11 13.64
CA ALA A 197 -7.00 16.47 13.45
C ALA A 197 -6.38 17.16 12.22
N LYS A 198 -5.08 16.93 11.95
CA LYS A 198 -4.39 17.48 10.77
C LYS A 198 -4.89 16.85 9.47
N ILE A 199 -5.19 15.55 9.47
CA ILE A 199 -5.81 14.86 8.32
C ILE A 199 -7.17 15.47 8.00
N GLY A 200 -8.04 15.65 9.00
CA GLY A 200 -9.36 16.25 8.82
C GLY A 200 -9.29 17.63 8.15
N LYS A 201 -8.39 18.49 8.63
CA LYS A 201 -8.16 19.84 8.04
C LYS A 201 -7.65 19.79 6.60
N THR A 202 -6.80 18.82 6.27
CA THR A 202 -6.21 18.69 4.93
C THR A 202 -7.26 18.22 3.92
N ILE A 203 -8.06 17.21 4.30
CA ILE A 203 -9.16 16.68 3.46
C ILE A 203 -10.21 17.77 3.17
N GLU A 204 -10.57 18.58 4.17
CA GLU A 204 -11.52 19.69 3.96
C GLU A 204 -10.98 20.76 3.01
N ASN A 205 -9.69 21.11 3.12
CA ASN A 205 -9.05 22.09 2.24
C ASN A 205 -8.90 21.57 0.79
N ASP A 206 -8.55 20.30 0.60
CA ASP A 206 -8.43 19.71 -0.74
C ASP A 206 -9.78 19.65 -1.45
N LYS A 207 -10.85 19.25 -0.74
CA LYS A 207 -12.22 19.26 -1.29
C LYS A 207 -12.67 20.66 -1.70
N ARG A 208 -12.39 21.68 -0.88
CA ARG A 208 -12.69 23.09 -1.21
C ARG A 208 -11.90 23.58 -2.42
N THR A 209 -10.64 23.21 -2.52
CA THR A 209 -9.76 23.58 -3.64
C THR A 209 -10.22 22.93 -4.95
N GLN A 210 -10.56 21.64 -4.91
CA GLN A 210 -11.08 20.92 -6.08
C GLN A 210 -12.44 21.45 -6.53
N ALA A 211 -13.37 21.73 -5.61
CA ALA A 211 -14.66 22.32 -5.94
C ALA A 211 -14.50 23.70 -6.62
N ARG A 212 -13.58 24.54 -6.12
CA ARG A 212 -13.28 25.85 -6.70
C ARG A 212 -12.64 25.74 -8.09
N ALA A 213 -11.73 24.79 -8.28
CA ALA A 213 -11.11 24.51 -9.58
C ALA A 213 -12.13 24.00 -10.60
N GLN A 214 -13.05 23.11 -10.20
CA GLN A 214 -14.11 22.62 -11.06
C GLN A 214 -15.08 23.74 -11.47
N GLN A 215 -15.51 24.57 -10.51
CA GLN A 215 -16.34 25.74 -10.82
C GLN A 215 -15.67 26.72 -11.79
N SER A 216 -14.36 26.91 -11.66
CA SER A 216 -13.58 27.74 -12.59
C SER A 216 -13.59 27.15 -14.01
N ARG A 217 -13.35 25.83 -14.15
CA ARG A 217 -13.40 25.13 -15.44
C ARG A 217 -14.79 25.17 -16.08
N ASP A 218 -15.84 24.96 -15.28
CA ASP A 218 -17.22 25.00 -15.77
C ASP A 218 -17.59 26.41 -16.26
N ARG A 219 -17.16 27.45 -15.55
CA ARG A 219 -17.33 28.85 -16.00
C ARG A 219 -16.57 29.15 -17.29
N MET A 220 -15.34 28.66 -17.42
CA MET A 220 -14.56 28.84 -18.65
C MET A 220 -15.19 28.09 -19.84
N SER A 221 -15.66 26.87 -19.63
CA SER A 221 -16.37 26.07 -20.64
C SER A 221 -17.67 26.75 -21.10
N LEU A 222 -18.47 27.27 -20.15
CA LEU A 222 -19.67 28.06 -20.45
C LEU A 222 -19.31 29.32 -21.26
N GLY A 223 -18.27 30.05 -20.87
CA GLY A 223 -17.81 31.25 -21.56
C GLY A 223 -17.35 30.97 -23.00
N ALA A 224 -16.65 29.86 -23.23
CA ALA A 224 -16.27 29.42 -24.57
C ALA A 224 -17.50 29.05 -25.43
N GLY A 225 -18.46 28.32 -24.84
CA GLY A 225 -19.72 27.99 -25.51
C GLY A 225 -20.54 29.22 -25.90
N VAL A 226 -20.61 30.22 -25.02
CA VAL A 226 -21.30 31.50 -25.29
C VAL A 226 -20.64 32.25 -26.45
N LYS A 227 -19.31 32.36 -26.45
CA LYS A 227 -18.57 32.99 -27.56
C LYS A 227 -18.79 32.27 -28.89
N ARG A 228 -18.78 30.93 -28.88
CA ARG A 228 -19.04 30.12 -30.08
C ARG A 228 -20.47 30.33 -30.60
N ALA A 229 -21.47 30.32 -29.72
CA ALA A 229 -22.86 30.59 -30.08
C ALA A 229 -23.05 32.01 -30.67
N GLN A 230 -22.36 33.02 -30.12
CA GLN A 230 -22.36 34.38 -30.67
C GLN A 230 -21.75 34.45 -32.07
N ALA A 231 -20.62 33.78 -32.29
CA ALA A 231 -19.99 33.71 -33.61
C ALA A 231 -20.89 33.03 -34.65
N LEU A 232 -21.55 31.92 -34.26
CA LEU A 232 -22.52 31.25 -35.13
C LEU A 232 -23.72 32.13 -35.46
N ARG A 233 -24.24 32.88 -34.48
CA ARG A 233 -25.30 33.86 -34.73
C ARG A 233 -24.90 34.91 -35.76
N ALA A 234 -23.67 35.43 -35.68
CA ALA A 234 -23.16 36.39 -36.64
C ALA A 234 -23.06 35.80 -38.05
N ASN A 235 -22.62 34.54 -38.18
CA ASN A 235 -22.55 33.84 -39.47
C ASN A 235 -23.94 33.56 -40.06
N VAL A 236 -24.89 33.11 -39.24
CA VAL A 236 -26.29 32.88 -39.65
C VAL A 236 -26.95 34.19 -40.13
N ALA A 237 -26.63 35.32 -39.51
CA ALA A 237 -27.18 36.62 -39.92
C ALA A 237 -26.74 37.04 -41.34
N ARG A 238 -25.60 36.54 -41.82
CA ARG A 238 -25.05 36.81 -43.16
C ARG A 238 -25.60 35.87 -44.24
N THR A 239 -26.33 34.82 -43.86
CA THR A 239 -26.89 33.85 -44.81
C THR A 239 -28.19 34.36 -45.44
N PRO A 240 -28.32 34.45 -46.78
CA PRO A 240 -29.55 34.86 -47.45
C PRO A 240 -30.57 33.70 -47.57
N GLY A 241 -31.86 34.03 -47.62
CA GLY A 241 -32.93 33.09 -47.98
C GLY A 241 -33.64 32.37 -46.82
N SER A 242 -34.49 31.39 -47.19
CA SER A 242 -35.43 30.71 -46.28
C SER A 242 -34.75 29.84 -45.21
N THR A 243 -33.50 29.41 -45.44
CA THR A 243 -32.65 28.63 -44.53
C THR A 243 -32.22 29.40 -43.28
N ARG A 244 -32.12 30.74 -43.36
CA ARG A 244 -31.76 31.62 -42.24
C ARG A 244 -32.71 31.46 -41.05
N SER A 245 -34.02 31.40 -41.30
CA SER A 245 -35.03 31.28 -40.23
C SER A 245 -34.91 29.98 -39.42
N LYS A 246 -34.56 28.87 -40.08
CA LYS A 246 -34.33 27.56 -39.45
C LYS A 246 -33.05 27.58 -38.61
N LEU A 247 -31.97 28.17 -39.14
CA LEU A 247 -30.70 28.31 -38.43
C LEU A 247 -30.80 29.25 -37.23
N ASP A 248 -31.58 30.32 -37.32
CA ASP A 248 -31.77 31.26 -36.22
C ASP A 248 -32.51 30.60 -35.03
N ARG A 249 -33.53 29.77 -35.30
CA ARG A 249 -34.18 28.93 -34.26
C ARG A 249 -33.21 27.93 -33.63
N ALA A 250 -32.33 27.34 -34.43
CA ALA A 250 -31.29 26.43 -33.94
C ALA A 250 -30.29 27.12 -33.01
N VAL A 251 -29.86 28.35 -33.35
CA VAL A 251 -29.00 29.18 -32.51
C VAL A 251 -29.68 29.54 -31.19
N HIS A 252 -30.97 29.91 -31.22
CA HIS A 252 -31.74 30.17 -29.99
C HIS A 252 -31.84 28.93 -29.11
N LYS A 253 -32.04 27.75 -29.70
CA LYS A 253 -32.06 26.48 -28.95
C LYS A 253 -30.70 26.17 -28.33
N ALA A 254 -29.60 26.41 -29.05
CA ALA A 254 -28.25 26.26 -28.48
C ALA A 254 -28.00 27.24 -27.32
N ALA A 255 -28.44 28.50 -27.43
CA ALA A 255 -28.36 29.48 -26.36
C ALA A 255 -29.20 29.09 -25.13
N GLN A 256 -30.38 28.50 -25.33
CA GLN A 256 -31.22 27.96 -24.26
C GLN A 256 -30.53 26.79 -23.55
N LEU A 257 -29.86 25.90 -24.28
CA LEU A 257 -29.09 24.78 -23.73
C LEU A 257 -27.86 25.25 -22.93
N LEU A 258 -27.18 26.31 -23.39
CA LEU A 258 -26.12 26.96 -22.61
C LEU A 258 -26.68 27.58 -21.32
N LYS A 259 -27.85 28.23 -21.39
CA LYS A 259 -28.53 28.81 -20.21
C LYS A 259 -28.97 27.74 -19.21
N SER A 260 -29.38 26.56 -19.68
CA SER A 260 -29.69 25.40 -18.84
C SER A 260 -28.45 24.59 -18.42
N ARG A 261 -27.24 25.06 -18.73
CA ARG A 261 -25.94 24.38 -18.48
C ARG A 261 -25.81 23.00 -19.11
N ASP A 262 -26.61 22.68 -20.13
CA ASP A 262 -26.43 21.48 -20.94
C ASP A 262 -25.38 21.74 -22.02
N MET A 263 -24.11 21.66 -21.62
CA MET A 263 -22.96 21.92 -22.51
C MET A 263 -22.87 20.89 -23.64
N ASN A 264 -23.26 19.63 -23.38
CA ASN A 264 -23.22 18.56 -24.38
C ASN A 264 -24.31 18.75 -25.43
N GLY A 265 -25.54 19.06 -25.00
CA GLY A 265 -26.63 19.41 -25.90
C GLY A 265 -26.31 20.66 -26.72
N ALA A 266 -25.79 21.70 -26.06
CA ALA A 266 -25.40 22.94 -26.72
C ALA A 266 -24.33 22.71 -27.79
N ASN A 267 -23.25 21.96 -27.48
CA ASN A 267 -22.19 21.65 -28.43
C ASN A 267 -22.73 20.87 -29.64
N LYS A 268 -23.53 19.81 -29.42
CA LYS A 268 -24.14 19.06 -30.51
C LYS A 268 -25.02 19.93 -31.41
N MET A 269 -25.75 20.88 -30.83
CA MET A 269 -26.59 21.81 -31.59
C MET A 269 -25.74 22.79 -32.40
N MET A 270 -24.68 23.33 -31.81
CA MET A 270 -23.71 24.20 -32.49
C MET A 270 -23.00 23.50 -33.64
N ASP A 271 -22.56 22.25 -33.45
CA ASP A 271 -21.91 21.45 -34.51
C ASP A 271 -22.87 21.18 -35.70
N ARG A 272 -24.17 21.00 -35.43
CA ARG A 272 -25.19 20.88 -36.48
C ARG A 272 -25.38 22.18 -37.27
N ILE A 273 -25.33 23.33 -36.58
CA ILE A 273 -25.41 24.65 -37.21
C ILE A 273 -24.19 24.90 -38.09
N GLU A 274 -22.98 24.56 -37.61
CA GLU A 274 -21.74 24.67 -38.38
C GLU A 274 -21.78 23.81 -39.64
N LYS A 275 -22.20 22.54 -39.54
CA LYS A 275 -22.36 21.67 -40.70
C LYS A 275 -23.34 22.23 -41.72
N ALA A 276 -24.47 22.77 -41.27
CA ALA A 276 -25.47 23.34 -42.16
C ALA A 276 -24.99 24.64 -42.83
N LEU A 277 -24.21 25.47 -42.13
CA LEU A 277 -23.57 26.66 -42.71
C LEU A 277 -22.51 26.27 -43.75
N ALA A 278 -21.72 25.22 -43.49
CA ALA A 278 -20.71 24.72 -44.40
C ALA A 278 -21.28 24.13 -45.71
N THR A 279 -22.55 23.73 -45.72
CA THR A 279 -23.24 23.26 -46.94
C THR A 279 -23.93 24.37 -47.74
N ILE A 280 -24.02 25.59 -47.18
CA ILE A 280 -24.66 26.75 -47.83
C ILE A 280 -23.62 27.68 -48.45
N ASN A 281 -22.42 27.73 -47.87
CA ASN A 281 -21.23 28.32 -48.52
C ASN A 281 -20.65 27.37 -49.56
#